data_AF-A0A366XYC3-F1
#
_entry.id   AF-A0A366XYC3-F1
#
_cell.length_a   1.000
_cell.length_b   1.000
_cell.length_c   1.000
_cell.angle_alpha   90.00
_cell.angle_beta   90.00
_cell.angle_gamma   90.00
#
_symmetry.space_group_name_H-M   'P 1'
#
loop_
_entity.id
_entity.type
_entity.pdbx_description
1 polymer ?
#
loop_
_entity_poly.entity_id
_entity_poly.type
_entity_poly.pdbx_seq_one_letter_code
_entity_poly.pdbx_strand_id
1 'polypeptide(L)'
;MEQINLPAHGEENGAMHSRMIAVSDQQDGRTNVRAWIRTNERGKAIFAAAYSTHTSHRETYMNIALPLPFGNTTGVLTLNHDKGNGLTLSSLPCGGDEGIYFHTKRFTVRLPLQEHFHVWKNDDAGLHAVHTMWLFRKKFLSITYHIHRRQ
;
A
#
# COMPACT_ATOMS: atom_id res chain seq x y z
N MET A 1 -0.94 16.85 7.96
CA MET A 1 -1.15 15.38 7.96
C MET A 1 0.20 14.73 8.05
N GLU A 2 0.42 13.90 9.06
CA GLU A 2 1.53 12.95 9.04
C GLU A 2 1.07 11.77 8.17
N GLN A 3 1.93 11.31 7.27
CA GLN A 3 1.54 10.31 6.27
C GLN A 3 2.37 9.03 6.31
N ILE A 4 3.54 9.08 6.93
CA ILE A 4 4.42 7.93 7.06
C ILE A 4 4.70 7.80 8.55
N ASN A 5 3.80 7.10 9.24
CA ASN A 5 4.03 6.64 10.60
C ASN A 5 4.38 5.16 10.53
N LEU A 6 5.66 4.89 10.27
CA LEU A 6 6.21 3.55 10.41
C LEU A 6 6.40 3.29 11.91
N PRO A 7 6.00 2.12 12.44
CA PRO A 7 6.32 1.76 13.82
C PRO A 7 7.83 1.86 14.03
N ALA A 8 8.25 2.53 15.12
CA ALA A 8 9.61 2.39 15.59
C ALA A 8 9.82 0.95 16.11
N HIS A 9 11.06 0.45 16.04
CA HIS A 9 11.39 -0.90 16.51
C HIS A 9 10.95 -1.07 17.98
N GLY A 10 9.99 -1.97 18.23
CA GLY A 10 9.51 -2.29 19.59
C GLY A 10 8.34 -1.46 20.11
N GLU A 11 7.73 -0.57 19.30
CA GLU A 11 6.51 0.14 19.72
C GLU A 11 5.25 -0.68 19.40
N GLU A 12 4.48 -1.02 20.43
CA GLU A 12 3.07 -1.36 20.29
C GLU A 12 2.29 -0.08 19.94
N ASN A 13 1.94 0.07 18.67
CA ASN A 13 0.98 1.09 18.28
C ASN A 13 -0.37 0.75 18.89
N GLY A 14 -0.91 1.63 19.74
CA GLY A 14 -2.26 1.53 20.32
C GLY A 14 -3.37 1.31 19.27
N ALA A 15 -4.60 1.03 19.71
CA ALA A 15 -5.65 0.57 18.82
C ALA A 15 -5.90 1.55 17.66
N MET A 16 -5.81 1.05 16.43
CA MET A 16 -6.02 1.86 15.22
C MET A 16 -7.38 1.58 14.61
N HIS A 17 -8.09 2.64 14.24
CA HIS A 17 -9.36 2.53 13.51
C HIS A 17 -9.12 2.74 12.02
N SER A 18 -9.79 1.93 11.21
CA SER A 18 -9.69 1.95 9.74
C SER A 18 -11.07 2.16 9.13
N ARG A 19 -11.14 3.00 8.10
CA ARG A 19 -12.36 3.20 7.29
C ARG A 19 -11.99 3.27 5.82
N MET A 20 -12.78 2.60 4.98
CA MET A 20 -12.71 2.73 3.53
C MET A 20 -13.87 3.59 3.05
N ILE A 21 -13.60 4.55 2.15
CA ILE A 21 -14.62 5.41 1.55
C ILE A 21 -14.46 5.48 0.04
N ALA A 22 -15.57 5.68 -0.68
CA ALA A 22 -15.54 6.03 -2.08
C ALA A 22 -14.96 7.45 -2.25
N VAL A 23 -14.15 7.63 -3.28
CA VAL A 23 -13.63 8.92 -3.73
C VAL A 23 -14.20 9.21 -5.12
N SER A 24 -14.36 10.49 -5.46
CA SER A 24 -14.79 10.88 -6.79
C SER A 24 -13.72 10.54 -7.82
N ASP A 25 -14.03 9.60 -8.72
CA ASP A 25 -13.18 9.23 -9.86
C ASP A 25 -12.81 10.45 -10.72
N GLN A 26 -13.75 11.38 -10.91
CA GLN A 26 -13.50 12.61 -11.70
C GLN A 26 -12.44 13.51 -11.07
N GLN A 27 -12.44 13.64 -9.73
CA GLN A 27 -11.48 14.50 -9.04
C GLN A 27 -10.11 13.83 -8.90
N ASP A 28 -10.09 12.51 -8.74
CA ASP A 28 -8.84 11.74 -8.61
C ASP A 28 -8.19 11.46 -9.98
N GLY A 29 -9.00 11.32 -11.03
CA GLY A 29 -8.56 11.01 -12.40
C GLY A 29 -8.40 9.52 -12.69
N ARG A 30 -8.55 8.64 -11.69
CA ARG A 30 -8.59 7.18 -11.84
C ARG A 30 -10.00 6.64 -11.69
N THR A 31 -10.21 5.39 -12.09
CA THR A 31 -11.51 4.71 -12.00
C THR A 31 -11.67 3.93 -10.71
N ASN A 32 -12.90 3.88 -10.18
CA ASN A 32 -13.31 3.11 -9.01
C ASN A 32 -12.44 3.36 -7.76
N VAL A 33 -12.19 4.62 -7.44
CA VAL A 33 -11.21 4.99 -6.42
C VAL A 33 -11.75 4.77 -5.01
N ARG A 34 -10.92 4.20 -4.12
CA ARG A 34 -11.24 4.00 -2.71
C ARG A 34 -10.15 4.58 -1.82
N ALA A 35 -10.51 5.49 -0.92
CA ALA A 35 -9.58 5.95 0.11
C ALA A 35 -9.66 5.04 1.33
N TRP A 36 -8.50 4.59 1.80
CA TRP A 36 -8.34 3.98 3.12
C TRP A 36 -7.78 5.02 4.07
N ILE A 37 -8.52 5.31 5.13
CA ILE A 37 -8.14 6.27 6.17
C ILE A 37 -7.92 5.49 7.46
N ARG A 38 -6.74 5.66 8.06
CA ARG A 38 -6.42 5.15 9.40
C ARG A 38 -6.33 6.30 10.38
N THR A 39 -7.01 6.16 11.51
CA THR A 39 -6.99 7.13 12.61
C THR A 39 -6.49 6.49 13.90
N ASN A 40 -5.85 7.27 14.76
CA ASN A 40 -5.56 6.84 16.12
C ASN A 40 -6.82 6.94 17.00
N GLU A 41 -6.71 6.51 18.25
CA GLU A 41 -7.77 6.60 19.26
C GLU A 41 -8.29 8.04 19.47
N ARG A 42 -7.45 9.04 19.21
CA ARG A 42 -7.82 10.46 19.29
C ARG A 42 -8.51 11.00 18.01
N GLY A 43 -8.80 10.13 17.05
CA GLY A 43 -9.44 10.50 15.78
C GLY A 43 -8.53 11.25 14.80
N LYS A 44 -7.23 11.43 15.10
CA LYS A 44 -6.27 12.06 14.18
C LYS A 44 -5.96 11.10 13.05
N ALA A 45 -6.12 11.55 11.80
CA ALA A 45 -5.70 10.78 10.63
C ALA A 45 -4.18 10.58 10.66
N ILE A 46 -3.77 9.33 10.79
CA ILE A 46 -2.38 8.87 10.79
C ILE A 46 -1.92 8.58 9.36
N PHE A 47 -2.85 8.14 8.52
CA PHE A 47 -2.56 7.65 7.17
C PHE A 47 -3.81 7.75 6.30
N ALA A 48 -3.65 8.27 5.08
CA ALA A 48 -4.67 8.20 4.04
C ALA A 48 -3.99 7.76 2.73
N ALA A 49 -4.54 6.74 2.08
CA ALA A 49 -4.09 6.30 0.76
C ALA A 49 -5.28 6.02 -0.14
N ALA A 50 -5.14 6.34 -1.42
CA ALA A 50 -6.17 6.16 -2.44
C ALA A 50 -5.81 5.00 -3.37
N TYR A 51 -6.65 3.97 -3.33
CA TYR A 51 -6.53 2.72 -4.07
C TYR A 51 -7.34 2.80 -5.36
N SER A 52 -6.77 2.28 -6.43
CA SER A 52 -7.43 2.07 -7.72
C SER A 52 -6.68 0.95 -8.45
N THR A 53 -7.13 0.61 -9.65
CA THR A 53 -6.47 -0.35 -10.53
C THR A 53 -6.41 0.21 -11.93
N HIS A 54 -5.39 -0.19 -12.69
CA HIS A 54 -5.36 0.03 -14.13
C HIS A 54 -4.86 -1.24 -14.82
N THR A 55 -5.17 -1.34 -16.12
CA THR A 55 -4.71 -2.43 -16.97
C THR A 55 -3.81 -1.88 -18.07
N SER A 56 -2.65 -2.46 -18.22
CA SER A 56 -1.63 -2.08 -19.22
C SER A 56 -0.98 -3.36 -19.75
N HIS A 57 -0.81 -3.46 -21.08
CA HIS A 57 -0.21 -4.64 -21.72
C HIS A 57 -0.79 -6.00 -21.29
N ARG A 58 -2.12 -6.06 -21.02
CA ARG A 58 -2.87 -7.23 -20.50
C ARG A 58 -2.58 -7.63 -19.04
N GLU A 59 -1.78 -6.86 -18.34
CA GLU A 59 -1.53 -7.00 -16.90
C GLU A 59 -2.39 -6.00 -16.12
N THR A 60 -2.93 -6.42 -14.97
CA THR A 60 -3.72 -5.53 -14.10
C THR A 60 -2.92 -5.22 -12.84
N TYR A 61 -2.74 -3.92 -12.60
CA TYR A 61 -1.95 -3.43 -11.48
C TYR A 61 -2.85 -2.79 -10.43
N MET A 62 -2.46 -2.98 -9.16
CA MET A 62 -2.97 -2.22 -8.04
C MET A 62 -2.20 -0.91 -7.93
N ASN A 63 -2.91 0.22 -7.88
CA ASN A 63 -2.33 1.54 -7.67
C ASN A 63 -2.65 2.06 -6.27
N ILE A 64 -1.61 2.43 -5.53
CA ILE A 64 -1.74 2.99 -4.18
C ILE A 64 -1.13 4.38 -4.19
N ALA A 65 -1.96 5.42 -4.11
CA ALA A 65 -1.51 6.81 -4.07
C ALA A 65 -1.50 7.35 -2.65
N LEU A 66 -0.36 7.85 -2.21
CA LEU A 66 -0.13 8.48 -0.91
C LEU A 66 0.12 9.98 -1.11
N PRO A 67 -0.77 10.89 -0.63
CA PRO A 67 -0.67 12.33 -0.88
C PRO A 67 0.36 13.07 -0.02
N LEU A 68 1.62 13.17 -0.44
CA LEU A 68 2.66 13.82 0.35
C LEU A 68 2.60 15.37 0.24
N PRO A 69 3.28 16.11 1.14
CA PRO A 69 3.58 17.51 0.85
C PRO A 69 4.29 17.62 -0.51
N PHE A 70 3.82 18.54 -1.36
CA PHE A 70 4.40 18.86 -2.68
C PHE A 70 4.25 17.80 -3.79
N GLY A 71 3.60 16.67 -3.54
CA GLY A 71 3.43 15.63 -4.55
C GLY A 71 2.77 14.37 -4.00
N ASN A 72 2.71 13.31 -4.78
CA ASN A 72 2.12 12.05 -4.37
C ASN A 72 3.10 10.91 -4.63
N THR A 73 3.27 10.00 -3.68
CA THR A 73 3.94 8.72 -3.95
C THR A 73 2.90 7.73 -4.46
N THR A 74 3.16 7.10 -5.59
CA THR A 74 2.28 6.06 -6.16
C THR A 74 3.04 4.74 -6.23
N GLY A 75 2.52 3.73 -5.52
CA GLY A 75 2.92 2.34 -5.71
C GLY A 75 2.10 1.71 -6.83
N VAL A 76 2.78 1.12 -7.80
CA VAL A 76 2.18 0.29 -8.86
C VAL A 76 2.61 -1.14 -8.60
N LEU A 77 1.65 -2.00 -8.29
CA LEU A 77 1.90 -3.36 -7.82
C LEU A 77 1.25 -4.39 -8.73
N THR A 78 2.01 -5.39 -9.15
CA THR A 78 1.47 -6.62 -9.73
C THR A 78 0.72 -7.41 -8.67
N LEU A 79 -0.35 -8.09 -9.06
CA LEU A 79 -1.13 -8.96 -8.18
C LEU A 79 -0.98 -10.41 -8.62
N ASN A 80 -0.42 -11.28 -7.78
CA ASN A 80 -0.23 -12.70 -8.11
C ASN A 80 -0.71 -13.60 -6.97
N HIS A 81 -1.27 -14.75 -7.32
CA HIS A 81 -1.55 -15.82 -6.36
C HIS A 81 -0.27 -16.59 -6.07
N ASP A 82 -0.06 -16.97 -4.81
CA ASP A 82 0.99 -17.94 -4.48
C ASP A 82 0.54 -19.38 -4.82
N LYS A 83 1.37 -20.38 -4.51
CA LYS A 83 1.05 -21.79 -4.78
C LYS A 83 -0.06 -22.36 -3.89
N GLY A 84 -0.49 -21.63 -2.86
CA GLY A 84 -1.52 -22.02 -1.92
C GLY A 84 -2.69 -21.04 -1.92
N ASN A 85 -3.06 -20.55 -0.74
CA ASN A 85 -4.16 -19.59 -0.54
C ASN A 85 -3.65 -18.18 -0.21
N GLY A 86 -2.47 -17.82 -0.72
CA GLY A 86 -1.88 -16.52 -0.53
C GLY A 86 -1.98 -15.62 -1.76
N LEU A 87 -1.89 -14.33 -1.50
CA LEU A 87 -1.91 -13.24 -2.43
C LEU A 87 -0.62 -12.46 -2.27
N THR A 88 0.02 -12.12 -3.38
CA THR A 88 1.22 -11.29 -3.40
C THR A 88 0.95 -10.01 -4.17
N LEU A 89 1.41 -8.89 -3.60
CA LEU A 89 1.47 -7.59 -4.26
C LEU A 89 2.93 -7.20 -4.37
N SER A 90 3.41 -6.77 -5.54
CA SER A 90 4.82 -6.41 -5.67
C SER A 90 5.08 -5.27 -6.64
N SER A 91 5.98 -4.35 -6.22
CA SER A 91 6.53 -3.31 -7.08
C SER A 91 7.89 -3.70 -7.68
N LEU A 92 8.31 -4.97 -7.50
CA LEU A 92 9.59 -5.46 -8.00
C LEU A 92 9.54 -5.52 -9.52
N PRO A 93 10.54 -4.97 -10.25
CA PRO A 93 10.53 -4.96 -11.71
C PRO A 93 10.42 -6.39 -12.29
N CYS A 94 9.38 -6.62 -13.08
CA CYS A 94 9.16 -7.80 -13.91
C CYS A 94 8.94 -7.45 -15.40
N GLY A 95 9.07 -6.18 -15.77
CA GLY A 95 9.06 -5.72 -17.16
C GLY A 95 7.79 -4.96 -17.57
N GLY A 96 7.00 -4.50 -16.60
CA GLY A 96 5.82 -3.67 -16.84
C GLY A 96 5.85 -2.38 -16.03
N ASP A 97 4.67 -1.91 -15.63
CA ASP A 97 4.49 -0.59 -14.98
C ASP A 97 4.82 -0.62 -13.48
N GLU A 98 5.04 -1.80 -12.90
CA GLU A 98 5.30 -1.98 -11.47
C GLU A 98 6.50 -1.18 -10.97
N GLY A 99 6.35 -0.55 -9.80
CA GLY A 99 7.35 0.33 -9.24
C GLY A 99 6.77 1.35 -8.27
N ILE A 100 7.66 2.03 -7.55
CA ILE A 100 7.30 3.16 -6.69
C ILE A 100 7.70 4.44 -7.39
N TYR A 101 6.75 5.36 -7.56
CA TYR A 101 6.95 6.62 -8.27
C TYR A 101 6.64 7.79 -7.34
N PHE A 102 7.40 8.86 -7.46
CA PHE A 102 7.06 10.15 -6.88
C PHE A 102 6.57 11.07 -7.99
N HIS A 103 5.36 11.58 -7.83
CA HIS A 103 4.70 12.46 -8.77
C HIS A 103 4.58 13.86 -8.19
N THR A 104 5.00 14.86 -8.95
CA THR A 104 4.79 16.28 -8.64
C THR A 104 4.07 16.95 -9.80
N LYS A 105 3.66 18.22 -9.62
CA LYS A 105 3.07 19.01 -10.71
C LYS A 105 3.98 19.18 -11.94
N ARG A 106 5.30 18.97 -11.80
CA ARG A 106 6.29 19.24 -12.86
C ARG A 106 6.92 17.99 -13.45
N PHE A 107 7.05 16.92 -12.67
CA PHE A 107 7.72 15.71 -13.11
C PHE A 107 7.27 14.49 -12.32
N THR A 108 7.49 13.32 -12.91
CA THR A 108 7.35 12.02 -12.27
C THR A 108 8.69 11.32 -12.31
N VAL A 109 9.12 10.75 -11.18
CA VAL A 109 10.38 9.99 -11.09
C VAL A 109 10.13 8.66 -10.42
N ARG A 110 10.75 7.61 -10.96
CA ARG A 110 10.78 6.29 -10.31
C ARG A 110 11.76 6.33 -9.15
N LEU A 111 11.28 6.01 -7.95
CA LEU A 111 12.11 5.96 -6.76
C LEU A 111 12.91 4.65 -6.71
N PRO A 112 14.09 4.64 -6.08
CA PRO A 112 14.87 3.43 -5.82
C PRO A 112 14.26 2.60 -4.66
N LEU A 113 12.94 2.64 -4.51
CA LEU A 113 12.16 1.94 -3.50
C LEU A 113 11.42 0.78 -4.13
N GLN A 114 11.34 -0.32 -3.38
CA GLN A 114 10.62 -1.51 -3.79
C GLN A 114 9.81 -2.03 -2.60
N GLU A 115 8.61 -2.54 -2.86
CA GLU A 115 7.76 -3.16 -1.86
C GLU A 115 7.21 -4.50 -2.35
N HIS A 116 7.01 -5.40 -1.38
CA HIS A 116 6.42 -6.70 -1.58
C HIS A 116 5.55 -7.04 -0.38
N PHE A 117 4.28 -7.31 -0.64
CA PHE A 117 3.35 -7.84 0.34
C PHE A 117 3.06 -9.29 0.00
N HIS A 118 3.14 -10.16 0.99
CA HIS A 118 2.61 -11.50 0.93
C HIS A 118 1.55 -11.64 2.00
N VAL A 119 0.31 -11.94 1.59
CA VAL A 119 -0.85 -12.07 2.46
C VAL A 119 -1.38 -13.48 2.32
N TRP A 120 -1.63 -14.19 3.42
CA TRP A 120 -2.17 -15.54 3.38
C TRP A 120 -3.10 -15.78 4.56
N LYS A 121 -4.01 -16.74 4.41
CA LYS A 121 -4.85 -17.22 5.51
C LYS A 121 -4.04 -18.17 6.38
N ASN A 122 -4.08 -17.97 7.70
CA ASN A 122 -3.51 -18.91 8.68
C ASN A 122 -4.67 -19.53 9.46
N ASP A 123 -5.14 -20.69 9.00
CA ASP A 123 -6.26 -21.47 9.56
C ASP A 123 -7.46 -20.60 10.01
N ASP A 124 -8.18 -20.99 11.06
CA ASP A 124 -9.34 -20.26 11.60
C ASP A 124 -8.98 -18.97 12.35
N ALA A 125 -7.69 -18.63 12.44
CA ALA A 125 -7.19 -17.53 13.27
C ALA A 125 -7.15 -16.17 12.55
N GLY A 126 -7.30 -16.10 11.22
CA GLY A 126 -7.38 -14.84 10.46
C GLY A 126 -6.40 -14.78 9.29
N LEU A 127 -6.00 -13.55 8.93
CA LEU A 127 -5.04 -13.29 7.85
C LEU A 127 -3.68 -12.89 8.41
N HIS A 128 -2.63 -13.42 7.82
CA HIS A 128 -1.25 -13.00 8.06
C HIS A 128 -0.77 -12.23 6.85
N ALA A 129 0.04 -11.20 7.09
CA ALA A 129 0.71 -10.50 6.00
C ALA A 129 2.15 -10.13 6.38
N VAL A 130 3.05 -10.25 5.43
CA VAL A 130 4.42 -9.73 5.54
C VAL A 130 4.61 -8.68 4.47
N HIS A 131 4.98 -7.48 4.90
CA HIS A 131 5.34 -6.37 4.04
C HIS A 131 6.83 -6.14 4.12
N THR A 132 7.54 -6.37 3.04
CA THR A 132 8.97 -6.13 2.92
C THR A 132 9.24 -4.94 2.02
N MET A 133 10.14 -4.06 2.45
CA MET A 133 10.57 -2.89 1.68
C MET A 133 12.09 -2.89 1.48
N TRP A 134 12.51 -2.44 0.30
CA TRP A 134 13.91 -2.27 -0.07
C TRP A 134 14.18 -0.86 -0.57
N LEU A 135 15.41 -0.38 -0.31
CA LEU A 135 15.97 0.84 -0.87
C LEU A 135 17.28 0.46 -1.60
N PHE A 136 17.38 0.76 -2.90
CA PHE A 136 18.51 0.34 -3.75
C PHE A 136 18.88 -1.15 -3.58
N ARG A 137 17.87 -2.05 -3.50
CA ARG A 137 18.00 -3.52 -3.28
C ARG A 137 18.41 -3.95 -1.88
N LYS A 138 18.70 -3.03 -0.95
CA LYS A 138 18.96 -3.37 0.46
C LYS A 138 17.62 -3.40 1.20
N LYS A 139 17.28 -4.55 1.78
CA LYS A 139 16.11 -4.68 2.64
C LYS A 139 16.32 -3.78 3.86
N PHE A 140 15.44 -2.82 4.08
CA PHE A 140 15.56 -1.89 5.22
C PHE A 140 14.42 -2.04 6.21
N LEU A 141 13.27 -2.60 5.80
CA LEU A 141 12.13 -2.79 6.68
C LEU A 141 11.34 -4.04 6.31
N SER A 142 10.87 -4.75 7.33
CA SER A 142 9.91 -5.85 7.20
C SER A 142 8.91 -5.72 8.33
N ILE A 143 7.62 -5.71 8.00
CA ILE A 143 6.52 -5.61 8.97
C ILE A 143 5.67 -6.86 8.83
N THR A 144 5.44 -7.55 9.94
CA THR A 144 4.52 -8.68 10.02
C THR A 144 3.21 -8.21 10.64
N TYR A 145 2.11 -8.52 9.98
CA TYR A 145 0.75 -8.19 10.42
C TYR A 145 -0.01 -9.46 10.76
N HIS A 146 -0.75 -9.38 11.87
CA HIS A 146 -1.79 -10.33 12.24
C HIS A 146 -3.13 -9.60 12.14
N ILE A 147 -3.99 -10.04 11.24
CA ILE A 147 -5.23 -9.35 10.88
C ILE A 147 -6.41 -10.24 11.29
N HIS A 148 -7.20 -9.75 12.23
CA HIS A 148 -8.39 -10.41 12.73
C HIS A 148 -9.65 -9.67 12.29
N ARG A 149 -10.75 -10.39 12.09
CA ARG A 149 -12.05 -9.78 11.83
C ARG A 149 -12.51 -9.07 13.10
N ARG A 150 -12.90 -7.80 12.98
CA ARG A 150 -13.56 -7.07 14.07
C ARG A 150 -14.92 -7.72 14.33
N GLN A 151 -15.13 -8.19 15.57
CA GLN A 151 -16.40 -8.72 16.05
C GLN A 151 -17.46 -7.61 16.11
#